data_AF-A0A9D1XTT3-F1
#
_entry.id   AF-A0A9D1XTT3-F1
#
_cell.length_a   1.000
_cell.length_b   1.000
_cell.length_c   1.000
_cell.angle_alpha   90.00
_cell.angle_beta   90.00
_cell.angle_gamma   90.00
#
_symmetry.space_group_name_H-M   'P 1'
#
loop_
_entity.id
_entity.type
_entity.pdbx_description
1 polymer ?
#
loop_
_entity_poly.entity_id
_entity_poly.type
_entity_poly.pdbx_seq_one_letter_code
_entity_poly.pdbx_strand_id
1 'polypeptide(L)'
;MIQLQVCPSTLADGFNTYSPEAQKRLFDGKAVSHYMKVPSPSTDSEEAKEAIQNASRISLSGVQPKFSVLVDNLYLRYTKEGETGTFILKPRPNGYHILNKDYCAANEHLTMQIASQVFGIETAVNGLCFYANDEAAYLARRFDITPMGKCQQEDFASLMGYTKMNGGSDYKYCNGSYEECGEVIRRFVKAAPIDLLRFFRLVVFNFISLNDDAHLKNFTLVNRGEEYRLSPAYDLINTSLHLLKPRIFALDKGLFREGMSFSDTRTIRRADFEEFGKRMDLSEKLIKRELDRFASKSPLIDNLISHSFLSEDLKRQYRLSMSYRQQMLGG
;
A
#
# COMPACT_ATOMS: atom_id res chain seq x y z
N MET A 1 16.68 -4.97 21.71
CA MET A 1 15.85 -3.77 21.59
C MET A 1 16.67 -2.69 20.91
N ILE A 2 16.41 -2.49 19.62
CA ILE A 2 16.99 -1.43 18.80
C ILE A 2 16.70 -0.06 19.39
N GLN A 3 17.68 0.84 19.32
CA GLN A 3 17.49 2.24 19.67
C GLN A 3 17.05 3.01 18.43
N LEU A 4 15.78 3.41 18.40
CA LEU A 4 15.25 4.23 17.33
C LEU A 4 15.79 5.67 17.41
N GLN A 5 16.12 6.24 16.26
CA GLN A 5 16.41 7.67 16.10
C GLN A 5 15.34 8.39 15.28
N VAL A 6 14.48 7.61 14.61
CA VAL A 6 13.45 8.07 13.71
C VAL A 6 12.10 7.49 14.15
N CYS A 7 11.05 8.30 14.03
CA CYS A 7 9.68 7.85 14.30
C CYS A 7 9.29 6.70 13.35
N PRO A 8 8.89 5.53 13.87
CA PRO A 8 8.55 4.38 13.05
C PRO A 8 7.23 4.51 12.29
N SER A 9 6.51 5.63 12.42
CA SER A 9 5.30 5.92 11.64
C SER A 9 5.50 7.08 10.66
N THR A 10 6.04 8.22 11.09
CA THR A 10 6.17 9.41 10.22
C THR A 10 7.53 9.55 9.54
N LEU A 11 8.53 8.73 9.89
CA LEU A 11 9.93 8.91 9.48
C LEU A 11 10.54 10.26 9.88
N ALA A 12 9.97 10.92 10.89
CA ALA A 12 10.51 12.15 11.46
C ALA A 12 11.73 11.83 12.34
N ASP A 13 12.78 12.62 12.21
CA ASP A 13 14.02 12.47 12.98
C ASP A 13 13.86 12.90 14.45
N GLY A 14 14.77 12.46 15.31
CA GLY A 14 14.83 12.81 16.74
C GLY A 14 13.80 12.10 17.63
N PHE A 15 13.22 10.99 17.16
CA PHE A 15 12.24 10.22 17.91
C PHE A 15 12.70 8.78 18.16
N ASN A 16 12.70 8.38 19.43
CA ASN A 16 12.98 7.01 19.86
C ASN A 16 11.73 6.11 19.95
N THR A 17 10.57 6.63 19.53
CA THR A 17 9.27 5.95 19.52
C THR A 17 8.32 6.67 18.54
N TYR A 18 7.02 6.35 18.56
CA TYR A 18 6.03 7.12 17.81
C TYR A 18 6.00 8.60 18.25
N SER A 19 6.13 9.51 17.30
CA SER A 19 6.02 10.96 17.51
C SER A 19 4.60 11.34 17.97
N PRO A 20 4.38 12.53 18.56
CA PRO A 20 3.05 12.97 18.97
C PRO A 20 2.02 12.94 17.82
N GLU A 21 2.44 13.30 16.61
CA GLU A 21 1.59 13.24 15.41
C GLU A 21 1.25 11.80 15.03
N ALA A 22 2.22 10.88 15.10
CA ALA A 22 1.98 9.45 14.90
C ALA A 22 1.02 8.89 15.95
N GLN A 23 1.20 9.22 17.22
CA GLN A 23 0.31 8.77 18.31
C GLN A 23 -1.11 9.26 18.09
N LYS A 24 -1.29 10.52 17.71
CA LYS A 24 -2.60 11.10 17.39
C LYS A 24 -3.29 10.37 16.24
N ARG A 25 -2.60 10.16 15.12
CA ARG A 25 -3.20 9.57 13.91
C ARG A 25 -3.39 8.06 14.01
N LEU A 26 -2.37 7.36 14.51
CA LEU A 26 -2.34 5.90 14.52
C LEU A 26 -3.06 5.33 15.74
N PHE A 27 -2.94 5.96 16.91
CA PHE A 27 -3.41 5.40 18.19
C PHE A 27 -4.37 6.31 18.98
N ASP A 28 -5.02 7.27 18.31
CA ASP A 28 -5.98 8.20 18.93
C ASP A 28 -5.38 8.96 20.13
N GLY A 29 -4.11 9.33 20.02
CA GLY A 29 -3.37 10.09 21.05
C GLY A 29 -2.78 9.24 22.17
N LYS A 30 -2.96 7.92 22.14
CA LYS A 30 -2.38 7.01 23.14
C LYS A 30 -0.90 6.77 22.87
N ALA A 31 -0.09 6.80 23.92
CA ALA A 31 1.34 6.48 23.88
C ALA A 31 1.57 4.95 23.81
N VAL A 32 1.14 4.34 22.69
CA VAL A 32 1.30 2.90 22.45
C VAL A 32 2.77 2.57 22.21
N SER A 33 3.23 1.47 22.78
CA SER A 33 4.57 0.93 22.56
C SER A 33 4.80 0.57 21.09
N HIS A 34 5.95 0.93 20.53
CA HIS A 34 6.38 0.44 19.21
C HIS A 34 6.86 -1.02 19.26
N TYR A 35 7.06 -1.58 20.46
CA TYR A 35 7.28 -3.00 20.67
C TYR A 35 6.00 -3.76 21.00
N MET A 36 5.83 -4.90 20.36
CA MET A 36 4.78 -5.87 20.64
C MET A 36 5.17 -6.78 21.82
N LYS A 37 4.20 -7.11 22.68
CA LYS A 37 4.34 -8.11 23.75
C LYS A 37 3.82 -9.48 23.31
N VAL A 38 3.96 -9.80 22.04
CA VAL A 38 3.56 -11.09 21.46
C VAL A 38 4.70 -11.62 20.61
N PRO A 39 4.83 -12.95 20.50
CA PRO A 39 5.85 -13.55 19.66
C PRO A 39 5.61 -13.22 18.18
N SER A 40 6.71 -13.18 17.41
CA SER A 40 6.64 -13.11 15.96
C SER A 40 5.94 -14.39 15.44
N PRO A 41 5.04 -14.31 14.44
CA PRO A 41 4.41 -15.48 13.85
C PRO A 41 5.40 -16.45 13.18
N SER A 42 6.65 -16.04 13.00
CA SER A 42 7.74 -16.91 12.55
C SER A 42 8.30 -17.82 13.64
N THR A 43 7.88 -17.64 14.91
CA THR A 43 8.30 -18.46 16.04
C THR A 43 7.35 -19.66 16.25
N ASP A 44 7.89 -20.79 16.75
CA ASP A 44 7.12 -22.01 17.03
C ASP A 44 6.45 -21.98 18.42
N SER A 45 5.77 -20.87 18.74
CA SER A 45 5.04 -20.71 20.02
C SER A 45 3.55 -21.00 19.84
N GLU A 46 2.88 -21.45 20.91
CA GLU A 46 1.42 -21.71 20.87
C GLU A 46 0.61 -20.46 20.52
N GLU A 47 1.02 -19.29 21.04
CA GLU A 47 0.41 -18.00 20.72
C GLU A 47 0.60 -17.63 19.24
N ALA A 48 1.75 -17.95 18.63
CA ALA A 48 1.97 -17.77 17.20
C ALA A 48 1.10 -18.71 16.36
N LYS A 49 0.94 -19.97 16.78
CA LYS A 49 0.06 -20.95 16.12
C LYS A 49 -1.40 -20.49 16.15
N GLU A 50 -1.88 -20.00 17.30
CA GLU A 50 -3.23 -19.45 17.44
C GLU A 50 -3.42 -18.20 16.55
N ALA A 51 -2.44 -17.30 16.52
CA ALA A 51 -2.46 -16.14 15.65
C ALA A 51 -2.56 -16.55 14.17
N ILE A 52 -1.82 -17.59 13.74
CA ILE A 52 -1.85 -18.11 12.36
C ILE A 52 -3.22 -18.72 12.05
N GLN A 53 -3.80 -19.49 12.97
CA GLN A 53 -5.15 -20.05 12.82
C GLN A 53 -6.19 -18.93 12.66
N ASN A 54 -6.13 -17.88 13.48
CA ASN A 54 -7.01 -16.72 13.38
C ASN A 54 -6.80 -15.93 12.08
N ALA A 55 -5.55 -15.79 11.62
CA ALA A 55 -5.22 -15.13 10.35
C ALA A 55 -5.76 -15.89 9.13
N SER A 56 -5.80 -17.24 9.16
CA SER A 56 -6.36 -18.05 8.09
C SER A 56 -7.87 -17.81 7.86
N ARG A 57 -8.60 -17.37 8.91
CA ARG A 57 -10.02 -16.95 8.80
C ARG A 57 -10.17 -15.59 8.12
N ILE A 58 -9.11 -14.77 8.08
CA ILE A 58 -9.09 -13.39 7.57
C ILE A 58 -8.52 -13.32 6.14
N SER A 59 -7.55 -14.18 5.80
CA SER A 59 -6.80 -14.12 4.53
C SER A 59 -7.30 -15.12 3.49
N LEU A 60 -8.17 -14.66 2.57
CA LEU A 60 -8.63 -15.44 1.40
C LEU A 60 -7.66 -15.40 0.19
N SER A 61 -6.53 -14.67 0.27
CA SER A 61 -5.72 -14.29 -0.91
C SER A 61 -4.25 -14.73 -0.94
N GLY A 62 -3.78 -15.54 0.02
CA GLY A 62 -2.74 -16.55 -0.24
C GLY A 62 -1.27 -16.15 -0.48
N VAL A 63 -0.80 -14.93 -0.25
CA VAL A 63 0.62 -14.57 -0.51
C VAL A 63 1.39 -14.05 0.71
N GLN A 64 0.77 -13.31 1.62
CA GLN A 64 1.38 -12.88 2.90
C GLN A 64 0.35 -13.01 4.03
N PRO A 65 0.71 -13.55 5.21
CA PRO A 65 -0.21 -13.61 6.33
C PRO A 65 -0.49 -12.19 6.84
N LYS A 66 -1.79 -11.88 7.03
CA LYS A 66 -2.27 -10.61 7.60
C LYS A 66 -2.95 -10.93 8.92
N PHE A 67 -2.52 -10.28 10.00
CA PHE A 67 -3.05 -10.51 11.34
C PHE A 67 -3.91 -9.33 11.77
N SER A 68 -5.03 -9.63 12.41
CA SER A 68 -5.87 -8.64 13.09
C SER A 68 -5.30 -8.38 14.48
N VAL A 69 -5.11 -7.10 14.80
CA VAL A 69 -4.47 -6.64 16.05
C VAL A 69 -5.26 -5.49 16.65
N LEU A 70 -5.15 -5.35 17.97
CA LEU A 70 -5.73 -4.25 18.73
C LEU A 70 -4.74 -3.71 19.78
N VAL A 71 -5.06 -2.54 20.32
CA VAL A 71 -4.29 -1.94 21.42
C VAL A 71 -4.94 -2.33 22.74
N ASP A 72 -4.16 -2.97 23.61
CA ASP A 72 -4.54 -3.36 24.97
C ASP A 72 -3.44 -2.95 25.94
N ASN A 73 -3.80 -2.21 27.00
CA ASN A 73 -2.85 -1.66 27.99
C ASN A 73 -1.62 -0.96 27.36
N LEU A 74 -1.82 -0.18 26.28
CA LEU A 74 -0.79 0.51 25.51
C LEU A 74 0.19 -0.41 24.75
N TYR A 75 -0.15 -1.69 24.57
CA TYR A 75 0.60 -2.63 23.74
C TYR A 75 -0.28 -3.16 22.60
N LEU A 76 0.37 -3.49 21.48
CA LEU A 76 -0.28 -4.21 20.39
C LEU A 76 -0.31 -5.71 20.72
N ARG A 77 -1.47 -6.33 20.53
CA ARG A 77 -1.65 -7.79 20.61
C ARG A 77 -2.56 -8.31 19.50
N TYR A 78 -2.45 -9.59 19.20
CA TYR A 78 -3.39 -10.27 18.31
C TYR A 78 -4.80 -10.27 18.91
N THR A 79 -5.80 -10.22 18.02
CA THR A 79 -7.19 -10.39 18.40
C THR A 79 -7.51 -11.84 18.73
N LYS A 80 -8.35 -12.04 19.74
CA LYS A 80 -8.94 -13.33 20.10
C LYS A 80 -10.29 -13.52 19.42
N GLU A 81 -10.85 -14.71 19.50
CA GLU A 81 -12.17 -15.01 18.98
C GLU A 81 -13.24 -14.05 19.57
N GLY A 82 -14.10 -13.51 18.71
CA GLY A 82 -15.13 -12.52 19.07
C GLY A 82 -14.64 -11.07 19.13
N GLU A 83 -13.33 -10.80 19.08
CA GLU A 83 -12.80 -9.44 19.07
C GLU A 83 -12.71 -8.86 17.65
N THR A 84 -12.97 -7.55 17.53
CA THR A 84 -12.77 -6.81 16.27
C THR A 84 -11.47 -6.01 16.33
N GLY A 85 -10.48 -6.42 15.54
CA GLY A 85 -9.21 -5.69 15.47
C GLY A 85 -9.33 -4.37 14.73
N THR A 86 -8.61 -3.38 15.23
CA THR A 86 -8.58 -2.01 14.68
C THR A 86 -7.36 -1.78 13.78
N PHE A 87 -6.43 -2.72 13.75
CA PHE A 87 -5.23 -2.67 12.91
C PHE A 87 -5.03 -3.98 12.14
N ILE A 88 -4.31 -3.88 11.03
CA ILE A 88 -3.76 -4.99 10.27
C ILE A 88 -2.25 -4.98 10.48
N LEU A 89 -1.71 -6.13 10.89
CA LEU A 89 -0.29 -6.37 11.04
C LEU A 89 0.17 -7.32 9.93
N LYS A 90 1.27 -6.95 9.28
CA LYS A 90 1.95 -7.78 8.29
C LYS A 90 3.39 -8.05 8.76
N PRO A 91 3.68 -9.26 9.23
CA PRO A 91 5.06 -9.63 9.55
C PRO A 91 5.87 -9.82 8.27
N ARG A 92 7.15 -10.07 8.48
CA ARG A 92 8.06 -10.58 7.45
C ARG A 92 7.42 -11.76 6.68
N PRO A 93 7.47 -11.75 5.35
CA PRO A 93 6.97 -12.86 4.55
C PRO A 93 7.92 -14.07 4.61
N ASN A 94 7.36 -15.27 4.49
CA ASN A 94 8.10 -16.53 4.55
C ASN A 94 8.49 -17.11 3.17
N GLY A 95 7.99 -16.52 2.07
CA GLY A 95 8.24 -17.02 0.72
C GLY A 95 9.72 -17.01 0.35
N TYR A 96 10.26 -18.16 -0.08
CA TYR A 96 11.68 -18.30 -0.43
C TYR A 96 12.09 -17.52 -1.69
N HIS A 97 11.13 -17.21 -2.57
CA HIS A 97 11.36 -16.44 -3.79
C HIS A 97 11.42 -14.93 -3.57
N ILE A 98 11.15 -14.45 -2.35
CA ILE A 98 11.13 -13.04 -2.00
C ILE A 98 12.53 -12.61 -1.56
N LEU A 99 13.17 -11.76 -2.35
CA LEU A 99 14.45 -11.15 -2.01
C LEU A 99 14.27 -10.14 -0.87
N ASN A 100 15.31 -9.94 -0.06
CA ASN A 100 15.33 -8.90 0.97
C ASN A 100 14.10 -8.91 1.90
N LYS A 101 13.53 -10.10 2.17
CA LYS A 101 12.26 -10.26 2.91
C LYS A 101 12.23 -9.58 4.28
N ASP A 102 13.39 -9.47 4.93
CA ASP A 102 13.54 -8.80 6.23
C ASP A 102 13.17 -7.30 6.15
N TYR A 103 13.24 -6.71 4.94
CA TYR A 103 12.96 -5.29 4.69
C TYR A 103 11.59 -5.04 4.05
N CYS A 104 10.75 -6.05 3.82
CA CYS A 104 9.43 -5.86 3.21
C CYS A 104 8.55 -4.88 4.00
N ALA A 105 8.53 -4.99 5.33
CA ALA A 105 7.77 -4.09 6.19
C ALA A 105 8.26 -2.64 6.05
N ALA A 106 9.58 -2.43 6.09
CA ALA A 106 10.20 -1.12 5.93
C ALA A 106 9.97 -0.52 4.53
N ASN A 107 9.97 -1.34 3.49
CA ASN A 107 9.69 -0.92 2.11
C ASN A 107 8.23 -0.46 1.93
N GLU A 108 7.26 -1.25 2.41
CA GLU A 108 5.86 -0.87 2.38
C GLU A 108 5.63 0.42 3.18
N HIS A 109 6.20 0.52 4.38
CA HIS A 109 6.14 1.72 5.21
C HIS A 109 6.68 2.96 4.49
N LEU A 110 7.90 2.89 3.97
CA LEU A 110 8.52 3.99 3.22
C LEU A 110 7.66 4.41 2.03
N THR A 111 7.19 3.45 1.23
CA THR A 111 6.40 3.74 0.03
C THR A 111 5.08 4.42 0.39
N MET A 112 4.42 3.97 1.45
CA MET A 112 3.21 4.60 2.00
C MET A 112 3.48 6.02 2.54
N GLN A 113 4.62 6.26 3.20
CA GLN A 113 4.99 7.58 3.67
C GLN A 113 5.30 8.55 2.52
N ILE A 114 5.99 8.10 1.47
CA ILE A 114 6.22 8.91 0.27
C ILE A 114 4.88 9.28 -0.39
N ALA A 115 3.98 8.31 -0.55
CA ALA A 115 2.65 8.55 -1.13
C ALA A 115 1.89 9.65 -0.37
N SER A 116 1.86 9.55 0.97
CA SER A 116 1.13 10.48 1.83
C SER A 116 1.80 11.85 1.93
N GLN A 117 3.08 11.89 2.29
CA GLN A 117 3.78 13.14 2.64
C GLN A 117 4.25 13.94 1.43
N VAL A 118 4.58 13.29 0.31
CA VAL A 118 5.11 13.96 -0.88
C VAL A 118 4.00 14.22 -1.90
N PHE A 119 3.20 13.19 -2.19
CA PHE A 119 2.19 13.24 -3.25
C PHE A 119 0.79 13.57 -2.74
N GLY A 120 0.59 13.63 -1.42
CA GLY A 120 -0.71 13.95 -0.82
C GLY A 120 -1.78 12.90 -1.16
N ILE A 121 -1.35 11.65 -1.40
CA ILE A 121 -2.25 10.52 -1.60
C ILE A 121 -2.85 10.18 -0.24
N GLU A 122 -4.17 10.05 -0.18
CA GLU A 122 -4.84 9.57 1.02
C GLU A 122 -4.48 8.08 1.20
N THR A 123 -3.78 7.77 2.29
CA THR A 123 -3.34 6.41 2.62
C THR A 123 -3.94 5.95 3.93
N ALA A 124 -4.05 4.64 4.13
CA ALA A 124 -4.26 4.09 5.46
C ALA A 124 -3.16 4.61 6.40
N VAL A 125 -3.52 5.02 7.61
CA VAL A 125 -2.53 5.45 8.61
C VAL A 125 -1.69 4.24 8.98
N ASN A 126 -0.37 4.38 8.94
CA ASN A 126 0.54 3.24 9.02
C ASN A 126 1.81 3.56 9.81
N GLY A 127 2.55 2.51 10.15
CA GLY A 127 3.86 2.56 10.79
C GLY A 127 4.50 1.18 10.89
N LEU A 128 5.62 1.11 11.56
CA LEU A 128 6.30 -0.12 11.95
C LEU A 128 6.13 -0.34 13.44
N CYS A 129 5.94 -1.61 13.80
CA CYS A 129 6.17 -2.09 15.15
C CYS A 129 7.19 -3.22 15.12
N PHE A 130 7.75 -3.55 16.28
CA PHE A 130 8.87 -4.46 16.42
C PHE A 130 8.52 -5.58 17.40
N TYR A 131 8.95 -6.80 17.09
CA TYR A 131 8.90 -7.91 18.05
C TYR A 131 10.08 -7.82 19.02
N ALA A 132 10.08 -8.66 20.06
CA ALA A 132 11.14 -8.67 21.07
C ALA A 132 12.55 -8.97 20.50
N ASN A 133 12.62 -9.66 19.36
CA ASN A 133 13.84 -9.96 18.61
C ASN A 133 14.24 -8.84 17.61
N ASP A 134 13.62 -7.66 17.71
CA ASP A 134 13.84 -6.50 16.83
C ASP A 134 13.40 -6.71 15.36
N GLU A 135 12.72 -7.81 15.04
CA GLU A 135 12.10 -8.01 13.74
C GLU A 135 10.96 -7.01 13.53
N ALA A 136 11.00 -6.28 12.41
CA ALA A 136 9.99 -5.30 12.06
C ALA A 136 8.74 -5.96 11.44
N ALA A 137 7.57 -5.43 11.79
CA ALA A 137 6.30 -5.73 11.16
C ALA A 137 5.62 -4.44 10.74
N TYR A 138 4.96 -4.48 9.58
CA TYR A 138 4.18 -3.36 9.08
C TYR A 138 2.81 -3.33 9.75
N LEU A 139 2.41 -2.16 10.23
CA LEU A 139 1.16 -1.92 10.92
C LEU A 139 0.36 -0.87 10.17
N ALA A 140 -0.89 -1.20 9.84
CA ALA A 140 -1.83 -0.26 9.26
C ALA A 140 -3.12 -0.20 10.08
N ARG A 141 -3.60 1.00 10.37
CA ARG A 141 -4.92 1.22 10.96
C ARG A 141 -5.98 0.89 9.91
N ARG A 142 -6.97 0.11 10.31
CA ARG A 142 -8.11 -0.25 9.46
C ARG A 142 -8.98 0.97 9.20
N PHE A 143 -9.15 1.34 7.93
CA PHE A 143 -10.02 2.44 7.52
C PHE A 143 -11.50 2.02 7.42
N ASP A 144 -11.78 0.71 7.45
CA ASP A 144 -13.12 0.13 7.44
C ASP A 144 -13.73 0.01 8.84
N ILE A 145 -12.98 0.31 9.91
CA ILE A 145 -13.49 0.34 11.28
C ILE A 145 -13.63 1.80 11.72
N THR A 146 -14.85 2.20 12.02
CA THR A 146 -15.20 3.55 12.50
C THR A 146 -15.84 3.48 13.88
N PRO A 147 -16.00 4.62 14.59
CA PRO A 147 -16.78 4.66 15.82
C PRO A 147 -18.23 4.14 15.67
N MET A 148 -18.78 4.18 14.45
CA MET A 148 -20.12 3.68 14.13
C MET A 148 -20.14 2.18 13.76
N GLY A 149 -18.98 1.51 13.82
CA GLY A 149 -18.83 0.10 13.45
C GLY A 149 -18.09 -0.10 12.13
N LYS A 150 -18.21 -1.32 11.59
CA LYS A 150 -17.52 -1.74 10.37
C LYS A 150 -18.24 -1.22 9.12
N CYS A 151 -17.57 -0.40 8.34
CA CYS A 151 -18.02 0.06 7.03
C CYS A 151 -17.99 -1.09 6.02
N GLN A 152 -18.97 -1.09 5.12
CA GLN A 152 -18.93 -1.95 3.94
C GLN A 152 -17.82 -1.50 3.01
N GLN A 153 -17.13 -2.47 2.41
CA GLN A 153 -16.09 -2.24 1.43
C GLN A 153 -16.12 -3.35 0.39
N GLU A 154 -15.81 -3.02 -0.86
CA GLU A 154 -15.76 -4.00 -1.94
C GLU A 154 -14.58 -3.71 -2.86
N ASP A 155 -13.82 -4.76 -3.19
CA ASP A 155 -12.64 -4.64 -4.06
C ASP A 155 -13.05 -4.59 -5.54
N PHE A 156 -12.21 -4.01 -6.40
CA PHE A 156 -12.59 -3.79 -7.79
C PHE A 156 -12.78 -5.11 -8.56
N ALA A 157 -12.09 -6.18 -8.19
CA ALA A 157 -12.28 -7.48 -8.83
C ALA A 157 -13.71 -7.98 -8.59
N SER A 158 -14.20 -7.90 -7.35
CA SER A 158 -15.58 -8.22 -7.01
C SER A 158 -16.59 -7.29 -7.69
N LEU A 159 -16.35 -5.98 -7.72
CA LEU A 159 -17.25 -5.01 -8.37
C LEU A 159 -17.35 -5.21 -9.89
N MET A 160 -16.31 -5.76 -10.51
CA MET A 160 -16.30 -6.20 -11.90
C MET A 160 -16.89 -7.60 -12.10
N GLY A 161 -17.30 -8.27 -11.03
CA GLY A 161 -17.92 -9.59 -11.06
C GLY A 161 -16.93 -10.75 -11.15
N TYR A 162 -15.64 -10.52 -10.93
CA TYR A 162 -14.62 -11.57 -10.97
C TYR A 162 -14.41 -12.25 -9.62
N THR A 163 -14.41 -13.57 -9.65
CA THR A 163 -14.18 -14.49 -8.54
C THR A 163 -13.16 -15.55 -8.97
N LYS A 164 -12.64 -16.33 -8.02
CA LYS A 164 -11.79 -17.49 -8.34
C LYS A 164 -12.50 -18.50 -9.26
N MET A 165 -13.83 -18.58 -9.21
CA MET A 165 -14.61 -19.56 -9.99
C MET A 165 -14.78 -19.17 -11.45
N ASN A 166 -14.94 -17.88 -11.76
CA ASN A 166 -15.22 -17.41 -13.13
C ASN A 166 -14.06 -16.64 -13.77
N GLY A 167 -13.06 -16.21 -13.00
CA GLY A 167 -11.96 -15.39 -13.49
C GLY A 167 -10.64 -16.14 -13.71
N GLY A 168 -10.54 -17.40 -13.31
CA GLY A 168 -9.28 -18.16 -13.29
C GLY A 168 -8.39 -17.87 -12.07
N SER A 169 -7.21 -18.49 -12.00
CA SER A 169 -6.27 -18.36 -10.88
C SER A 169 -5.75 -16.93 -10.69
N ASP A 170 -5.52 -16.23 -11.81
CA ASP A 170 -4.85 -14.94 -11.86
C ASP A 170 -5.80 -13.78 -12.21
N TYR A 171 -7.10 -13.98 -12.00
CA TYR A 171 -8.17 -13.04 -12.37
C TYR A 171 -7.96 -11.61 -11.87
N LYS A 172 -7.28 -11.45 -10.74
CA LYS A 172 -6.95 -10.16 -10.15
C LYS A 172 -5.95 -9.36 -11.00
N TYR A 173 -5.20 -10.02 -11.88
CA TYR A 173 -4.20 -9.42 -12.79
C TYR A 173 -4.68 -9.38 -14.25
N CYS A 174 -5.28 -10.46 -14.76
CA CYS A 174 -5.50 -10.62 -16.21
C CYS A 174 -6.84 -10.07 -16.73
N ASN A 175 -7.84 -9.90 -15.85
CA ASN A 175 -9.21 -9.64 -16.29
C ASN A 175 -9.61 -8.17 -16.33
N GLY A 176 -8.68 -7.23 -16.15
CA GLY A 176 -9.00 -5.80 -16.17
C GLY A 176 -7.82 -4.91 -16.52
N SER A 177 -8.14 -3.67 -16.87
CA SER A 177 -7.22 -2.54 -17.09
C SER A 177 -7.49 -1.44 -16.07
N TYR A 178 -6.55 -0.51 -15.90
CA TYR A 178 -6.80 0.65 -15.04
C TYR A 178 -7.91 1.55 -15.60
N GLU A 179 -8.14 1.57 -16.90
CA GLU A 179 -9.29 2.27 -17.48
C GLU A 179 -10.63 1.66 -17.02
N GLU A 180 -10.75 0.34 -17.06
CA GLU A 180 -11.93 -0.39 -16.56
C GLU A 180 -12.11 -0.17 -15.04
N CYS A 181 -11.03 -0.05 -14.27
CA CYS A 181 -11.09 0.39 -12.86
C CYS A 181 -11.69 1.79 -12.71
N GLY A 182 -11.39 2.73 -13.62
CA GLY A 182 -12.02 4.04 -13.66
C GLY A 182 -13.53 3.98 -13.93
N GLU A 183 -13.97 3.03 -14.78
CA GLU A 183 -15.40 2.80 -15.03
C GLU A 183 -16.13 2.28 -13.78
N VAL A 184 -15.49 1.44 -12.97
CA VAL A 184 -16.03 1.03 -11.65
C VAL A 184 -16.29 2.26 -10.78
N ILE A 185 -15.35 3.20 -10.72
CA ILE A 185 -15.53 4.45 -9.95
C ILE A 185 -16.72 5.24 -10.50
N ARG A 186 -16.81 5.45 -11.83
CA ARG A 186 -17.94 6.17 -12.44
C ARG A 186 -19.29 5.54 -12.11
N ARG A 187 -19.35 4.21 -12.07
CA ARG A 187 -20.58 3.46 -11.86
C ARG A 187 -21.07 3.53 -10.42
N PHE A 188 -20.17 3.46 -9.44
CA PHE A 188 -20.55 3.25 -8.04
C PHE A 188 -20.28 4.46 -7.13
N VAL A 189 -19.50 5.46 -7.59
CA VAL A 189 -19.17 6.66 -6.80
C VAL A 189 -19.97 7.85 -7.32
N LYS A 190 -20.78 8.46 -6.44
CA LYS A 190 -21.59 9.65 -6.77
C LYS A 190 -20.72 10.85 -7.16
N ALA A 191 -19.65 11.11 -6.40
CA ALA A 191 -18.67 12.16 -6.66
C ALA A 191 -17.50 11.67 -7.54
N ALA A 192 -17.79 10.96 -8.63
CA ALA A 192 -16.79 10.28 -9.45
C ALA A 192 -15.59 11.15 -9.89
N PRO A 193 -15.74 12.42 -10.33
CA PRO A 193 -14.59 13.21 -10.79
C PRO A 193 -13.48 13.39 -9.75
N ILE A 194 -13.85 13.51 -8.46
CA ILE A 194 -12.87 13.65 -7.36
C ILE A 194 -12.10 12.35 -7.18
N ASP A 195 -12.80 11.22 -7.18
CA ASP A 195 -12.20 9.92 -6.94
C ASP A 195 -11.46 9.38 -8.19
N LEU A 196 -11.85 9.79 -9.39
CA LEU A 196 -11.11 9.56 -10.63
C LEU A 196 -9.75 10.27 -10.62
N LEU A 197 -9.68 11.52 -10.13
CA LEU A 197 -8.40 12.20 -9.94
C LEU A 197 -7.55 11.52 -8.88
N ARG A 198 -8.14 11.09 -7.75
CA ARG A 198 -7.43 10.32 -6.71
C ARG A 198 -6.89 9.01 -7.27
N PHE A 199 -7.68 8.30 -8.05
CA PHE A 199 -7.29 7.07 -8.72
C PHE A 199 -6.19 7.28 -9.76
N PHE A 200 -6.30 8.32 -10.60
CA PHE A 200 -5.25 8.70 -11.55
C PHE A 200 -3.92 8.94 -10.85
N ARG A 201 -3.90 9.72 -9.76
CA ARG A 201 -2.71 9.96 -8.94
C ARG A 201 -2.13 8.66 -8.38
N LEU A 202 -3.00 7.75 -7.94
CA LEU A 202 -2.59 6.45 -7.40
C LEU A 202 -1.96 5.54 -8.45
N VAL A 203 -2.50 5.50 -9.67
CA VAL A 203 -1.94 4.72 -10.79
C VAL A 203 -0.57 5.29 -11.21
N VAL A 204 -0.46 6.62 -11.34
CA VAL A 204 0.84 7.28 -11.63
C VAL A 204 1.84 7.03 -10.51
N PHE A 205 1.41 7.07 -9.24
CA PHE A 205 2.26 6.78 -8.10
C PHE A 205 2.78 5.34 -8.12
N ASN A 206 1.90 4.35 -8.32
CA ASN A 206 2.30 2.94 -8.42
C ASN A 206 3.33 2.73 -9.53
N PHE A 207 3.22 3.45 -10.65
CA PHE A 207 4.23 3.40 -11.71
C PHE A 207 5.58 3.96 -11.24
N ILE A 208 5.61 5.15 -10.62
CA ILE A 208 6.88 5.75 -10.20
C ILE A 208 7.52 5.06 -9.00
N SER A 209 6.73 4.43 -8.13
CA SER A 209 7.22 3.67 -6.98
C SER A 209 7.54 2.21 -7.33
N LEU A 210 7.38 1.80 -8.59
CA LEU A 210 7.54 0.42 -9.05
C LEU A 210 6.71 -0.56 -8.23
N ASN A 211 5.42 -0.26 -8.06
CA ASN A 211 4.47 -1.17 -7.45
C ASN A 211 3.81 -2.06 -8.52
N ASP A 212 4.50 -3.15 -8.87
CA ASP A 212 4.04 -4.11 -9.87
C ASP A 212 2.98 -5.09 -9.34
N ASP A 213 2.54 -4.93 -8.09
CA ASP A 213 1.50 -5.76 -7.47
C ASP A 213 0.19 -4.99 -7.23
N ALA A 214 0.06 -3.74 -7.71
CA ALA A 214 -1.16 -2.94 -7.66
C ALA A 214 -2.29 -3.48 -8.56
N HIS A 215 -2.84 -4.64 -8.20
CA HIS A 215 -3.83 -5.40 -8.93
C HIS A 215 -5.27 -5.06 -8.50
N LEU A 216 -6.29 -5.65 -9.13
CA LEU A 216 -7.71 -5.28 -8.91
C LEU A 216 -8.14 -5.30 -7.43
N LYS A 217 -7.59 -6.19 -6.61
CA LYS A 217 -7.92 -6.27 -5.17
C LYS A 217 -7.24 -5.22 -4.27
N ASN A 218 -6.32 -4.41 -4.79
CA ASN A 218 -5.71 -3.29 -4.06
C ASN A 218 -6.47 -1.98 -4.23
N PHE A 219 -7.52 -1.98 -5.07
CA PHE A 219 -8.44 -0.87 -5.22
C PHE A 219 -9.78 -1.29 -4.63
N THR A 220 -10.26 -0.49 -3.69
CA THR A 220 -11.47 -0.79 -2.93
C THR A 220 -12.34 0.45 -2.83
N LEU A 221 -13.65 0.28 -3.01
CA LEU A 221 -14.63 1.30 -2.63
C LEU A 221 -15.08 1.03 -1.20
N VAL A 222 -15.13 2.07 -0.37
CA VAL A 222 -15.59 2.00 1.02
C VAL A 222 -16.82 2.89 1.18
N ASN A 223 -17.82 2.39 1.89
CA ASN A 223 -19.00 3.15 2.25
C ASN A 223 -18.63 4.15 3.37
N ARG A 224 -18.88 5.44 3.12
CA ARG A 224 -18.69 6.54 4.07
C ARG A 224 -20.03 7.12 4.53
N GLY A 225 -20.90 6.26 5.06
CA GLY A 225 -22.23 6.60 5.54
C GLY A 225 -23.26 6.56 4.42
N GLU A 226 -23.23 7.54 3.53
CA GLU A 226 -24.27 7.72 2.49
C GLU A 226 -23.77 7.44 1.07
N GLU A 227 -22.47 7.40 0.85
CA GLU A 227 -21.88 7.18 -0.47
C GLU A 227 -20.65 6.27 -0.42
N TYR A 228 -20.45 5.52 -1.50
CA TYR A 228 -19.19 4.82 -1.73
C TYR A 228 -18.15 5.79 -2.26
N ARG A 229 -16.93 5.69 -1.74
CA ARG A 229 -15.78 6.48 -2.15
C ARG A 229 -14.58 5.57 -2.34
N LEU A 230 -13.63 6.00 -3.16
CA LEU A 230 -12.34 5.32 -3.23
C LEU A 230 -11.70 5.32 -1.83
N SER A 231 -11.35 4.13 -1.34
CA SER A 231 -10.70 3.95 -0.04
C SER A 231 -9.34 4.66 0.03
N PRO A 232 -8.83 4.95 1.24
CA PRO A 232 -7.42 5.28 1.39
C PRO A 232 -6.54 4.18 0.76
N ALA A 233 -5.48 4.56 0.06
CA ALA A 233 -4.55 3.61 -0.52
C ALA A 233 -3.89 2.75 0.56
N TYR A 234 -3.62 1.49 0.24
CA TYR A 234 -2.97 0.48 1.08
C TYR A 234 -2.18 -0.48 0.20
N ASP A 235 -1.31 -1.31 0.79
CA ASP A 235 -0.47 -2.28 0.08
C ASP A 235 0.40 -1.61 -1.02
N LEU A 236 0.91 -0.40 -0.75
CA LEU A 236 1.87 0.28 -1.64
C LEU A 236 3.30 -0.14 -1.29
N ILE A 237 3.99 -0.75 -2.25
CA ILE A 237 5.34 -1.29 -2.05
C ILE A 237 6.17 -1.14 -3.33
N ASN A 238 7.49 -0.94 -3.20
CA ASN A 238 8.40 -1.02 -4.33
C ASN A 238 8.79 -2.50 -4.57
N THR A 239 8.13 -3.16 -5.52
CA THR A 239 8.32 -4.60 -5.78
C THR A 239 9.69 -4.93 -6.35
N SER A 240 10.38 -3.95 -6.97
CA SER A 240 11.71 -4.15 -7.55
C SER A 240 12.79 -4.53 -6.53
N LEU A 241 12.58 -4.23 -5.24
CA LEU A 241 13.50 -4.62 -4.16
C LEU A 241 13.34 -6.09 -3.74
N HIS A 242 12.26 -6.74 -4.16
CA HIS A 242 11.85 -8.05 -3.66
C HIS A 242 11.69 -9.10 -4.76
N LEU A 243 11.57 -8.69 -6.03
CA LEU A 243 11.34 -9.56 -7.17
C LEU A 243 12.51 -9.54 -8.15
N LEU A 244 12.88 -10.72 -8.67
CA LEU A 244 13.91 -10.86 -9.72
C LEU A 244 13.46 -10.36 -11.10
N LYS A 245 12.16 -10.40 -11.37
CA LYS A 245 11.56 -10.01 -12.65
C LYS A 245 10.43 -9.02 -12.40
N PRO A 246 10.76 -7.73 -12.20
CA PRO A 246 9.74 -6.70 -12.07
C PRO A 246 8.92 -6.58 -13.36
N ARG A 247 7.64 -6.20 -13.21
CA ARG A 247 6.76 -5.89 -14.35
C ARG A 247 6.77 -4.38 -14.57
N ILE A 248 5.93 -3.90 -15.49
CA ILE A 248 5.68 -2.46 -15.62
C ILE A 248 4.38 -2.06 -14.91
N PHE A 249 3.37 -2.92 -15.03
CA PHE A 249 2.11 -2.82 -14.32
C PHE A 249 1.72 -4.18 -13.78
N ALA A 250 0.90 -4.18 -12.73
CA ALA A 250 0.31 -5.40 -12.19
C ALA A 250 -0.73 -5.99 -13.15
N LEU A 251 -1.56 -5.14 -13.75
CA LEU A 251 -2.63 -5.55 -14.66
C LEU A 251 -2.09 -5.86 -16.05
N ASP A 252 -2.44 -7.02 -16.60
CA ASP A 252 -1.92 -7.50 -17.90
C ASP A 252 -2.31 -6.59 -19.06
N LYS A 253 -3.46 -5.91 -18.98
CA LYS A 253 -3.89 -4.92 -19.97
C LYS A 253 -3.24 -3.55 -19.77
N GLY A 254 -2.65 -3.27 -18.60
CA GLY A 254 -2.09 -1.97 -18.28
C GLY A 254 -3.12 -0.86 -18.12
N LEU A 255 -2.83 0.30 -18.70
CA LEU A 255 -3.65 1.50 -18.59
C LEU A 255 -4.98 1.40 -19.34
N PHE A 256 -5.02 0.69 -20.48
CA PHE A 256 -6.11 0.78 -21.45
C PHE A 256 -6.88 -0.52 -21.63
N ARG A 257 -8.19 -0.43 -21.89
CA ARG A 257 -9.08 -1.61 -22.05
C ARG A 257 -8.69 -2.52 -23.20
N GLU A 258 -8.15 -1.94 -24.28
CA GLU A 258 -7.65 -2.65 -25.46
C GLU A 258 -6.31 -3.34 -25.23
N GLY A 259 -5.70 -3.12 -24.06
CA GLY A 259 -4.37 -3.61 -23.72
C GLY A 259 -3.26 -2.69 -24.20
N MET A 260 -2.10 -2.80 -23.54
CA MET A 260 -0.86 -2.18 -24.00
C MET A 260 0.06 -3.27 -24.56
N SER A 261 0.65 -3.04 -25.72
CA SER A 261 1.68 -3.95 -26.24
C SER A 261 2.95 -3.80 -25.38
N PHE A 262 3.15 -4.70 -24.43
CA PHE A 262 4.32 -4.71 -23.54
C PHE A 262 5.50 -5.47 -24.13
N SER A 263 5.70 -5.44 -25.46
CA SER A 263 6.93 -6.02 -26.04
C SER A 263 8.15 -5.36 -25.40
N ASP A 264 9.27 -6.08 -25.31
CA ASP A 264 10.54 -5.59 -24.74
C ASP A 264 11.03 -4.26 -25.37
N THR A 265 10.43 -3.85 -26.49
CA THR A 265 10.69 -2.62 -27.25
C THR A 265 9.75 -1.43 -26.93
N ARG A 266 8.56 -1.62 -26.34
CA ARG A 266 7.67 -0.48 -26.03
C ARG A 266 8.04 0.12 -24.67
N THR A 267 8.63 1.31 -24.70
CA THR A 267 8.81 2.14 -23.51
C THR A 267 7.50 2.84 -23.17
N ILE A 268 6.96 2.62 -21.96
CA ILE A 268 5.86 3.46 -21.42
C ILE A 268 6.36 4.89 -21.29
N ARG A 269 5.55 5.87 -21.73
CA ARG A 269 5.94 7.28 -21.73
C ARG A 269 4.86 8.13 -21.06
N ARG A 270 5.24 9.36 -20.75
CA ARG A 270 4.33 10.43 -20.32
C ARG A 270 3.02 10.47 -21.14
N ALA A 271 3.11 10.36 -22.46
CA ALA A 271 1.95 10.41 -23.36
C ALA A 271 0.90 9.33 -23.07
N ASP A 272 1.30 8.12 -22.63
CA ASP A 272 0.37 7.07 -22.24
C ASP A 272 -0.44 7.50 -21.00
N PHE A 273 0.19 8.18 -20.04
CA PHE A 273 -0.51 8.72 -18.87
C PHE A 273 -1.34 9.96 -19.19
N GLU A 274 -0.94 10.76 -20.18
CA GLU A 274 -1.76 11.88 -20.65
C GLU A 274 -3.06 11.39 -21.26
N GLU A 275 -2.98 10.37 -22.14
CA GLU A 275 -4.16 9.71 -22.70
C GLU A 275 -5.00 9.02 -21.61
N PHE A 276 -4.37 8.30 -20.68
CA PHE A 276 -5.08 7.70 -19.55
C PHE A 276 -5.84 8.74 -18.72
N GLY A 277 -5.23 9.89 -18.44
CA GLY A 277 -5.88 11.00 -17.74
C GLY A 277 -7.09 11.55 -18.51
N LYS A 278 -7.00 11.67 -19.84
CA LYS A 278 -8.12 12.10 -20.70
C LYS A 278 -9.27 11.09 -20.62
N ARG A 279 -8.95 9.79 -20.67
CA ARG A 279 -9.94 8.72 -20.49
C ARG A 279 -10.55 8.66 -19.10
N MET A 280 -10.00 9.38 -18.11
CA MET A 280 -10.59 9.58 -16.77
C MET A 280 -11.37 10.91 -16.67
N ASP A 281 -11.68 11.56 -17.80
CA ASP A 281 -12.38 12.86 -17.88
C ASP A 281 -11.65 14.01 -17.17
N LEU A 282 -10.32 13.92 -17.04
CA LEU A 282 -9.50 14.99 -16.46
C LEU A 282 -9.13 16.02 -17.52
N SER A 283 -9.12 17.30 -17.16
CA SER A 283 -8.66 18.36 -18.06
C SER A 283 -7.15 18.23 -18.36
N GLU A 284 -6.72 18.55 -19.57
CA GLU A 284 -5.30 18.49 -19.96
C GLU A 284 -4.39 19.31 -19.03
N LYS A 285 -4.84 20.49 -18.62
CA LYS A 285 -4.12 21.35 -17.65
C LYS A 285 -3.88 20.63 -16.32
N LEU A 286 -4.88 19.93 -15.82
CA LEU A 286 -4.78 19.16 -14.58
C LEU A 286 -3.84 17.97 -14.75
N ILE A 287 -4.00 17.19 -15.83
CA ILE A 287 -3.16 16.03 -16.13
C ILE A 287 -1.69 16.46 -16.19
N LYS A 288 -1.37 17.49 -16.99
CA LYS A 288 -0.01 18.00 -17.13
C LYS A 288 0.58 18.40 -15.78
N ARG A 289 -0.18 19.15 -14.96
CA ARG A 289 0.25 19.58 -13.62
C ARG A 289 0.56 18.40 -12.71
N GLU A 290 -0.29 17.37 -12.70
CA GLU A 290 -0.04 16.19 -11.87
C GLU A 290 1.18 15.41 -12.38
N LEU A 291 1.32 15.20 -13.69
CA LEU A 291 2.49 14.49 -14.25
C LEU A 291 3.80 15.24 -14.02
N ASP A 292 3.82 16.57 -14.14
CA ASP A 292 4.98 17.39 -13.81
C ASP A 292 5.36 17.25 -12.34
N ARG A 293 4.36 17.22 -11.45
CA ARG A 293 4.57 16.98 -10.02
C ARG A 293 5.17 15.60 -9.77
N PHE A 294 4.67 14.54 -10.41
CA PHE A 294 5.19 13.18 -10.26
C PHE A 294 6.57 12.98 -10.88
N ALA A 295 6.90 13.70 -11.95
CA ALA A 295 8.22 13.68 -12.59
C ALA A 295 9.28 14.47 -11.79
N SER A 296 8.87 15.42 -10.96
CA SER A 296 9.79 16.28 -10.22
C SER A 296 10.58 15.53 -9.14
N LYS A 297 11.86 15.91 -8.98
CA LYS A 297 12.65 15.51 -7.82
C LYS A 297 12.18 16.27 -6.58
N SER A 298 12.08 15.58 -5.45
CA SER A 298 11.68 16.19 -4.18
C SER A 298 12.71 15.86 -3.10
N PRO A 299 13.33 16.87 -2.45
CA PRO A 299 14.23 16.65 -1.31
C PRO A 299 13.59 15.86 -0.17
N LEU A 300 12.26 15.94 -0.04
CA LEU A 300 11.51 15.19 0.97
C LEU A 300 11.53 13.68 0.68
N ILE A 301 11.52 13.25 -0.59
CA ILE A 301 11.68 11.83 -0.93
C ILE A 301 13.05 11.36 -0.44
N ASP A 302 14.13 12.11 -0.74
CA ASP A 302 15.48 11.74 -0.32
C ASP A 302 15.61 11.68 1.21
N ASN A 303 14.96 12.60 1.93
CA ASN A 303 14.92 12.58 3.39
C ASN A 303 14.19 11.33 3.93
N LEU A 304 12.98 11.05 3.43
CA LEU A 304 12.20 9.87 3.84
C LEU A 304 12.95 8.56 3.56
N ILE A 305 13.60 8.44 2.40
CA ILE A 305 14.41 7.26 2.08
C ILE A 305 15.59 7.14 3.05
N SER A 306 16.27 8.25 3.35
CA SER A 306 17.41 8.26 4.29
C SER A 306 17.00 7.86 5.71
N HIS A 307 15.83 8.29 6.15
CA HIS A 307 15.26 7.97 7.47
C HIS A 307 14.53 6.61 7.52
N SER A 308 14.35 5.95 6.37
CA SER A 308 13.69 4.64 6.32
C SER A 308 14.49 3.54 7.03
N PHE A 309 13.78 2.48 7.40
CA PHE A 309 14.33 1.27 8.02
C PHE A 309 14.91 0.28 7.00
N LEU A 310 15.14 0.71 5.75
CA LEU A 310 15.86 -0.06 4.75
C LEU A 310 17.36 -0.09 5.03
N SER A 311 18.07 -1.09 4.51
CA SER A 311 19.55 -1.05 4.48
C SER A 311 20.05 0.05 3.55
N GLU A 312 21.29 0.51 3.74
CA GLU A 312 21.88 1.55 2.87
C GLU A 312 21.91 1.16 1.39
N ASP A 313 22.11 -0.13 1.09
CA ASP A 313 22.06 -0.63 -0.29
C ASP A 313 20.64 -0.56 -0.86
N LEU A 314 19.62 -0.94 -0.08
CA LEU A 314 18.23 -0.86 -0.52
C LEU A 314 17.74 0.57 -0.64
N LYS A 315 18.21 1.49 0.22
CA LYS A 315 17.97 2.94 0.08
C LYS A 315 18.53 3.46 -1.25
N ARG A 316 19.76 3.05 -1.63
CA ARG A 316 20.34 3.41 -2.94
C ARG A 316 19.52 2.84 -4.09
N GLN A 317 19.14 1.56 -4.03
CA GLN A 317 18.33 0.93 -5.07
C GLN A 317 16.95 1.59 -5.21
N TYR A 318 16.28 1.91 -4.11
CA TYR A 318 14.98 2.61 -4.11
C TYR A 318 15.08 3.97 -4.81
N ARG A 319 16.11 4.79 -4.47
CA ARG A 319 16.32 6.10 -5.12
C ARG A 319 16.52 5.96 -6.62
N LEU A 320 17.37 5.01 -7.04
CA LEU A 320 17.69 4.81 -8.44
C LEU A 320 16.46 4.33 -9.24
N SER A 321 15.74 3.33 -8.74
CA SER A 321 14.58 2.78 -9.44
C SER A 321 13.46 3.80 -9.55
N MET A 322 13.13 4.51 -8.46
CA MET A 322 12.12 5.56 -8.48
C MET A 322 12.51 6.71 -9.43
N SER A 323 13.76 7.19 -9.35
CA SER A 323 14.25 8.25 -10.25
C SER A 323 14.15 7.87 -11.72
N TYR A 324 14.46 6.60 -12.05
CA TYR A 324 14.32 6.09 -13.41
C TYR A 324 12.88 6.19 -13.93
N ARG A 325 11.88 5.79 -13.12
CA ARG A 325 10.47 5.92 -13.51
C ARG A 325 9.99 7.36 -13.57
N GLN A 326 10.46 8.23 -12.67
CA GLN A 326 10.13 9.66 -12.71
C GLN A 326 10.63 10.32 -14.02
N GLN A 327 11.81 9.93 -14.51
CA GLN A 327 12.33 10.41 -15.80
C GLN A 327 11.46 9.99 -16.99
N MET A 328 10.82 8.82 -16.94
CA MET A 328 9.89 8.36 -18.00
C MET A 328 8.61 9.22 -18.08
N LEU A 329 8.27 9.95 -17.01
CA LEU A 329 7.20 10.95 -16.98
C LEU A 329 7.69 12.36 -17.30
N GLY A 330 9.01 12.57 -17.36
CA GLY A 330 9.64 13.80 -17.82
C GLY A 330 9.30 14.06 -19.28
N GLY A 331 9.05 15.33 -19.61
CA GLY A 331 8.82 15.81 -20.97
C GLY A 331 10.11 16.22 -21.66
#